data_AF-A0A257KD79-F1
#
_entry.id   AF-A0A257KD79-F1
#
_cell.length_a   1.000
_cell.length_b   1.000
_cell.length_c   1.000
_cell.angle_alpha   90.00
_cell.angle_beta   90.00
_cell.angle_gamma   90.00
#
_symmetry.space_group_name_H-M   'P 1'
#
loop_
_entity.id
_entity.type
_entity.pdbx_description
1 polymer ?
#
loop_
_entity_poly.entity_id
_entity_poly.type
_entity_poly.pdbx_seq_one_letter_code
_entity_poly.pdbx_strand_id
1 'polypeptide(L)'
;MTKYLTFLISILLVFSCAKEVSNKDVVHMPIIREKSNDSIIIELDKNDKITSVYRFSNGDKKVMREKIAFLPNGKIDYSKSAFLEVRGKDLYFRSIYDSKYPIPKKRYAQYIGNKYIKPDFSNFEKLKLDSTFFRENGKISNYSKVLSRRGKIIETIFLDTVIKVKNDEDQIVIRSVEYEIDLDNLLIKRVQEIKNNK
;
A
#
# COMPACT_ATOMS: atom_id res chain seq x y z
N MET A 1 -62.87 -6.88 43.27
CA MET A 1 -61.91 -6.36 44.25
C MET A 1 -60.52 -6.61 43.69
N THR A 2 -60.13 -5.99 42.58
CA THR A 2 -59.77 -4.56 42.42
C THR A 2 -58.79 -4.10 43.49
N LYS A 3 -57.54 -3.82 43.09
CA LYS A 3 -56.89 -2.52 43.31
C LYS A 3 -55.52 -2.42 42.62
N TYR A 4 -55.43 -1.44 41.70
CA TYR A 4 -54.26 -0.77 41.10
C TYR A 4 -53.45 -1.58 40.08
N LEU A 5 -53.67 -1.46 38.76
CA LEU A 5 -53.92 -0.27 37.92
C LEU A 5 -52.78 0.76 38.00
N THR A 6 -52.01 0.77 36.92
CA THR A 6 -51.26 1.89 36.33
C THR A 6 -50.12 2.54 37.11
N PHE A 7 -48.89 2.25 36.67
CA PHE A 7 -47.93 3.31 36.38
C PHE A 7 -47.13 2.96 35.11
N LEU A 8 -47.43 3.68 34.02
CA LEU A 8 -46.65 3.95 32.79
C LEU A 8 -45.98 2.76 32.09
N ILE A 9 -46.39 2.25 30.93
CA ILE A 9 -46.56 2.89 29.61
C ILE A 9 -45.80 4.20 29.45
N SER A 10 -44.53 4.09 29.04
CA SER A 10 -43.74 4.97 28.15
C SER A 10 -42.28 4.55 28.35
N ILE A 11 -41.66 3.78 27.46
CA ILE A 11 -41.12 4.28 26.20
C ILE A 11 -41.16 3.13 25.17
N LEU A 12 -42.10 3.27 24.23
CA LEU A 12 -42.07 2.63 22.92
C LEU A 12 -41.25 3.54 21.99
N LEU A 13 -40.36 2.95 21.17
CA LEU A 13 -39.77 3.50 19.93
C LEU A 13 -38.79 4.68 20.17
N VAL A 14 -37.57 4.77 19.62
CA VAL A 14 -37.07 4.64 18.24
C VAL A 14 -35.52 4.50 18.39
N PHE A 15 -34.79 3.58 17.78
CA PHE A 15 -34.18 3.61 16.44
C PHE A 15 -33.49 2.25 16.27
N SER A 16 -33.94 1.42 15.34
CA SER A 16 -33.44 1.36 13.96
C SER A 16 -31.99 0.87 13.81
N CYS A 17 -31.87 -0.24 13.08
CA CYS A 17 -30.76 -0.53 12.19
C CYS A 17 -29.36 -0.67 12.81
N ALA A 18 -29.09 -1.80 13.45
CA ALA A 18 -27.84 -2.50 13.17
C ALA A 18 -28.15 -3.62 12.17
N LYS A 19 -28.41 -3.22 10.91
CA LYS A 19 -28.29 -4.15 9.79
C LYS A 19 -26.91 -4.76 9.89
N GLU A 20 -26.86 -6.08 9.89
CA GLU A 20 -25.68 -6.85 9.49
C GLU A 20 -25.06 -6.18 8.28
N VAL A 21 -23.87 -5.60 8.47
CA VAL A 21 -23.02 -5.26 7.33
C VAL A 21 -22.42 -6.57 6.87
N SER A 22 -23.23 -7.26 6.06
CA SER A 22 -22.88 -7.99 4.85
C SER A 22 -21.39 -8.25 4.66
N ASN A 23 -21.08 -9.54 4.56
CA ASN A 23 -19.91 -10.13 3.92
C ASN A 23 -19.13 -9.14 3.03
N LYS A 24 -17.87 -8.92 3.40
CA LYS A 24 -16.87 -8.54 2.41
C LYS A 24 -16.74 -9.74 1.50
N ASP A 25 -17.22 -9.63 0.26
CA ASP A 25 -16.94 -10.62 -0.77
C ASP A 25 -15.44 -10.60 -1.07
N VAL A 26 -14.68 -11.35 -0.28
CA VAL A 26 -13.29 -11.70 -0.55
C VAL A 26 -13.34 -12.72 -1.68
N VAL A 27 -13.35 -12.24 -2.91
CA VAL A 27 -13.22 -13.12 -4.06
C VAL A 27 -11.77 -13.62 -4.12
N HIS A 28 -11.55 -14.83 -3.62
CA HIS A 28 -10.33 -15.58 -3.85
C HIS A 28 -10.37 -16.14 -5.28
N MET A 29 -9.76 -15.44 -6.24
CA MET A 29 -9.51 -16.03 -7.56
C MET A 29 -8.38 -17.07 -7.48
N PRO A 30 -8.50 -18.23 -8.14
CA PRO A 30 -7.41 -19.19 -8.24
C PRO A 30 -6.37 -18.64 -9.23
N ILE A 31 -5.31 -18.04 -8.68
CA ILE A 31 -4.14 -17.66 -9.47
C ILE A 31 -3.37 -18.95 -9.79
N ILE A 32 -3.01 -19.12 -11.06
CA ILE A 32 -2.16 -20.21 -11.56
C ILE A 32 -0.92 -20.34 -10.66
N ARG A 33 -0.78 -21.52 -10.06
CA ARG A 33 0.20 -21.83 -9.01
C ARG A 33 1.63 -21.79 -9.54
N GLU A 34 2.30 -20.66 -9.35
CA GLU A 34 3.61 -20.68 -8.70
C GLU A 34 3.41 -20.22 -7.26
N LYS A 35 4.08 -20.83 -6.29
CA LYS A 35 3.98 -20.48 -4.86
C LYS A 35 4.43 -19.03 -4.63
N SER A 36 3.58 -18.04 -4.88
CA SER A 36 3.70 -16.73 -4.24
C SER A 36 2.69 -16.70 -3.10
N ASN A 37 3.21 -16.75 -1.87
CA ASN A 37 2.44 -16.55 -0.63
C ASN A 37 1.99 -15.08 -0.49
N ASP A 38 1.55 -14.42 -1.55
CA ASP A 38 1.14 -13.01 -1.53
C ASP A 38 -0.38 -12.93 -1.61
N SER A 39 -1.01 -12.30 -0.62
CA SER A 39 -2.45 -12.02 -0.66
C SER A 39 -2.67 -10.75 -1.48
N ILE A 40 -3.12 -10.90 -2.73
CA ILE A 40 -3.63 -9.77 -3.53
C ILE A 40 -5.10 -9.56 -3.17
N ILE A 41 -5.44 -8.33 -2.81
CA ILE A 41 -6.81 -7.94 -2.47
C ILE A 41 -7.27 -6.93 -3.52
N ILE A 42 -8.50 -7.14 -4.01
CA ILE A 42 -9.18 -6.27 -4.97
C ILE A 42 -10.36 -5.63 -4.23
N GLU A 43 -10.40 -4.31 -4.20
CA GLU A 43 -11.54 -3.56 -3.70
C GLU A 43 -12.44 -3.13 -4.86
N LEU A 44 -13.75 -3.33 -4.67
CA LEU A 44 -14.79 -2.94 -5.61
C LEU A 44 -15.62 -1.79 -5.03
N ASP A 45 -16.19 -0.94 -5.89
CA ASP A 45 -17.26 -0.03 -5.50
C ASP A 45 -18.62 -0.77 -5.45
N LYS A 46 -19.67 -0.02 -5.11
CA LYS A 46 -21.06 -0.51 -5.08
C LYS A 46 -21.60 -0.98 -6.43
N ASN A 47 -20.87 -0.78 -7.53
CA ASN A 47 -21.24 -1.18 -8.89
C ASN A 47 -20.25 -2.22 -9.44
N ASP A 48 -19.55 -2.94 -8.56
CA ASP A 48 -18.55 -3.97 -8.89
C ASP A 48 -17.37 -3.46 -9.74
N LYS A 49 -17.10 -2.15 -9.73
CA LYS A 49 -15.92 -1.57 -10.40
C LYS A 49 -14.72 -1.59 -9.48
N ILE A 50 -13.57 -2.00 -10.01
CA ILE A 50 -12.30 -2.02 -9.26
C ILE A 50 -11.91 -0.59 -8.86
N THR A 51 -11.86 -0.33 -7.56
CA THR A 51 -11.41 0.95 -6.98
C THR A 51 -9.96 0.90 -6.54
N SER A 52 -9.50 -0.25 -6.06
CA SER A 52 -8.10 -0.44 -5.73
C SER A 52 -7.67 -1.91 -5.81
N VAL A 53 -6.38 -2.12 -6.04
CA VAL A 53 -5.72 -3.41 -5.89
C VAL A 53 -4.50 -3.19 -5.01
N TYR A 54 -4.32 -4.00 -3.98
CA TYR A 54 -3.11 -3.93 -3.15
C TYR A 54 -2.63 -5.31 -2.75
N ARG A 55 -1.36 -5.33 -2.34
CA ARG A 55 -0.64 -6.51 -1.94
C ARG A 55 0.06 -6.26 -0.62
N PHE A 56 -0.04 -7.22 0.29
CA PHE A 56 0.73 -7.25 1.53
C PHE A 56 1.73 -8.39 1.51
N SER A 57 2.80 -8.25 2.29
CA SER A 57 3.65 -9.39 2.63
C SER A 57 2.91 -10.30 3.60
N ASN A 58 3.05 -11.61 3.41
CA ASN A 58 2.60 -12.58 4.41
C ASN A 58 3.73 -12.76 5.44
N GLY A 59 3.48 -12.25 6.64
CA GLY A 59 4.34 -12.32 7.82
C GLY A 59 3.64 -11.66 9.02
N ASP A 60 4.24 -11.70 10.20
CA ASP A 60 3.65 -11.15 11.44
C ASP A 60 3.41 -9.64 11.36
N LYS A 61 4.19 -8.97 10.52
CA LYS A 61 4.04 -7.56 10.17
C LYS A 61 3.50 -7.53 8.75
N LYS A 62 2.19 -7.30 8.56
CA LYS A 62 1.58 -7.11 7.24
C LYS A 62 2.12 -5.82 6.60
N VAL A 63 3.35 -5.85 6.10
CA VAL A 63 3.99 -4.69 5.47
C VAL A 63 3.35 -4.51 4.09
N MET A 64 3.00 -3.27 3.76
CA MET A 64 2.46 -2.93 2.45
C MET A 64 3.54 -3.22 1.39
N ARG A 65 3.21 -4.01 0.37
CA ARG A 65 4.08 -4.17 -0.81
C ARG A 65 3.79 -3.06 -1.80
N GLU A 66 2.58 -3.08 -2.35
CA GLU A 66 2.16 -2.16 -3.40
C GLU A 66 0.65 -1.92 -3.33
N LYS A 67 0.20 -0.73 -3.76
CA LYS A 67 -1.20 -0.36 -3.92
C LYS A 67 -1.38 0.45 -5.20
N ILE A 68 -2.37 0.09 -6.00
CA ILE A 68 -2.81 0.84 -7.18
C ILE A 68 -4.28 1.17 -7.00
N ALA A 69 -4.59 2.46 -6.91
CA ALA A 69 -5.95 2.99 -6.88
C ALA A 69 -6.38 3.46 -8.27
N PHE A 70 -7.68 3.44 -8.53
CA PHE A 70 -8.27 3.85 -9.80
C PHE A 70 -9.30 4.96 -9.62
N LEU A 71 -9.32 5.88 -10.59
CA LEU A 71 -10.38 6.87 -10.78
C LEU A 71 -11.63 6.19 -11.36
N PRO A 72 -12.82 6.84 -11.30
CA PRO A 72 -14.06 6.28 -11.87
C PRO A 72 -13.99 5.95 -13.37
N ASN A 73 -13.08 6.60 -14.10
CA ASN A 73 -12.81 6.34 -15.52
C ASN A 73 -11.78 5.22 -15.77
N GLY A 74 -11.36 4.50 -14.73
CA GLY A 74 -10.43 3.37 -14.82
C GLY A 74 -8.95 3.73 -14.98
N LYS A 75 -8.60 5.02 -15.03
CA LYS A 75 -7.20 5.49 -14.98
C LYS A 75 -6.64 5.35 -13.57
N ILE A 76 -5.33 5.18 -13.46
CA ILE A 76 -4.64 5.12 -12.16
C ILE A 76 -4.77 6.47 -11.45
N ASP A 77 -5.19 6.44 -10.18
CA ASP A 77 -5.13 7.58 -9.27
C ASP A 77 -3.75 7.60 -8.59
N TYR A 78 -2.81 8.35 -9.18
CA TYR A 78 -1.44 8.46 -8.66
C TYR A 78 -1.37 9.10 -7.27
N SER A 79 -2.38 9.87 -6.84
CA SER A 79 -2.41 10.47 -5.50
C SER A 79 -2.69 9.45 -4.38
N LYS A 80 -3.20 8.27 -4.74
CA LYS A 80 -3.58 7.20 -3.81
C LYS A 80 -2.86 5.87 -4.08
N SER A 81 -1.88 5.89 -4.98
CA SER A 81 -1.14 4.71 -5.40
C SER A 81 0.32 4.77 -4.93
N ALA A 82 0.83 3.63 -4.48
CA ALA A 82 2.23 3.43 -4.15
C ALA A 82 2.69 2.09 -4.75
N PHE A 83 3.47 2.14 -5.83
CA PHE A 83 3.87 0.94 -6.59
C PHE A 83 5.09 1.20 -7.46
N LEU A 84 5.66 0.12 -8.01
CA LEU A 84 6.74 0.20 -8.98
C LEU A 84 6.24 0.02 -10.41
N GLU A 85 6.78 0.85 -11.30
CA GLU A 85 6.46 0.85 -12.72
C GLU A 85 7.74 0.73 -13.55
N VAL A 86 7.81 -0.28 -14.41
CA VAL A 86 8.92 -0.43 -15.37
C VAL A 86 8.53 0.27 -16.67
N ARG A 87 9.39 1.20 -17.13
CA ARG A 87 9.24 1.86 -18.43
C ARG A 87 10.54 1.71 -19.21
N GLY A 88 10.53 0.86 -20.23
CA GLY A 88 11.75 0.50 -20.95
C GLY A 88 12.76 -0.17 -20.02
N LYS A 89 13.96 0.44 -19.88
CA LYS A 89 15.04 -0.06 -19.01
C LYS A 89 15.03 0.57 -17.61
N ASP A 90 14.12 1.49 -17.35
CA ASP A 90 14.10 2.30 -16.14
C ASP A 90 12.99 1.84 -15.20
N LEU A 91 13.26 1.92 -13.89
CA LEU A 91 12.31 1.62 -12.82
C LEU A 91 11.86 2.94 -12.18
N TYR A 92 10.55 3.10 -12.04
CA TYR A 92 9.93 4.26 -11.42
C TYR A 92 9.21 3.83 -10.14
N PHE A 93 9.48 4.54 -9.06
CA PHE A 93 8.70 4.45 -7.83
C PHE A 93 7.64 5.53 -7.82
N ARG A 94 6.38 5.09 -7.85
CA ARG A 94 5.20 5.91 -7.65
C ARG A 94 4.84 5.87 -6.18
N SER A 95 4.54 7.03 -5.62
CA SER A 95 4.04 7.12 -4.25
C SER A 95 2.96 8.18 -4.13
N ILE A 96 2.13 8.00 -3.11
CA ILE A 96 1.05 8.92 -2.73
C ILE A 96 1.57 10.34 -2.44
N TYR A 97 2.87 10.46 -2.20
CA TYR A 97 3.55 11.71 -1.89
C TYR A 97 4.13 12.41 -3.14
N ASP A 98 4.06 11.81 -4.33
CA ASP A 98 4.66 12.36 -5.56
C ASP A 98 4.20 13.79 -5.86
N SER A 99 2.92 14.10 -5.65
CA SER A 99 2.34 15.42 -5.95
C SER A 99 2.71 16.49 -4.93
N LYS A 100 2.80 16.11 -3.64
CA LYS A 100 2.99 17.06 -2.53
C LYS A 100 4.46 17.22 -2.14
N TYR A 101 5.24 16.15 -2.18
CA TYR A 101 6.61 16.09 -1.66
C TYR A 101 7.58 15.56 -2.73
N PRO A 102 8.15 16.44 -3.57
CA PRO A 102 9.06 16.02 -4.64
C PRO A 102 10.41 15.52 -4.11
N ILE A 103 11.00 14.57 -4.84
CA ILE A 103 12.37 14.07 -4.63
C ILE A 103 13.37 15.01 -5.32
N PRO A 104 14.55 15.33 -4.73
CA PRO A 104 15.00 14.96 -3.38
C PRO A 104 14.65 15.98 -2.29
N LYS A 105 13.78 16.97 -2.58
CA LYS A 105 13.60 18.17 -1.74
C LYS A 105 12.90 17.89 -0.41
N LYS A 106 11.72 17.28 -0.46
CA LYS A 106 10.88 16.99 0.73
C LYS A 106 10.72 15.50 0.95
N ARG A 107 11.41 14.70 0.16
CA ARG A 107 11.28 13.26 0.14
C ARG A 107 12.53 12.63 -0.46
N TYR A 108 12.94 11.50 0.07
CA TYR A 108 13.93 10.63 -0.56
C TYR A 108 13.41 9.20 -0.55
N ALA A 109 13.82 8.42 -1.54
CA ALA A 109 13.52 7.00 -1.62
C ALA A 109 14.78 6.25 -1.99
N GLN A 110 15.02 5.13 -1.32
CA GLN A 110 16.13 4.24 -1.61
C GLN A 110 15.65 2.81 -1.71
N TYR A 111 16.17 2.09 -2.70
CA TYR A 111 16.07 0.65 -2.79
C TYR A 111 17.23 0.02 -2.01
N ILE A 112 16.93 -0.98 -1.19
CA ILE A 112 17.92 -1.75 -0.44
C ILE A 112 17.67 -3.24 -0.73
N GLY A 113 18.67 -3.96 -1.21
CA GLY A 113 18.47 -5.34 -1.60
C GLY A 113 19.73 -6.19 -1.63
N ASN A 114 19.52 -7.48 -1.86
CA ASN A 114 20.57 -8.48 -2.02
C ASN A 114 19.99 -9.69 -2.79
N LYS A 115 20.82 -10.33 -3.63
CA LYS A 115 20.40 -11.51 -4.44
C LYS A 115 20.01 -12.74 -3.60
N TYR A 116 20.40 -12.80 -2.32
CA TYR A 116 20.12 -13.90 -1.40
C TYR A 116 18.89 -13.66 -0.50
N ILE A 117 18.14 -12.57 -0.71
CA ILE A 117 16.88 -12.33 0.03
C ILE A 117 15.87 -13.43 -0.31
N LYS A 118 15.35 -14.08 0.74
CA LYS A 118 14.29 -15.09 0.62
C LYS A 118 12.96 -14.44 0.20
N PRO A 119 12.05 -15.18 -0.47
CA PRO A 119 10.75 -14.65 -0.89
C PRO A 119 9.88 -14.07 0.24
N ASP A 120 10.06 -14.59 1.46
CA ASP A 120 9.36 -14.18 2.68
C ASP A 120 10.10 -13.07 3.47
N PHE A 121 11.22 -12.56 2.94
CA PHE A 121 12.06 -11.53 3.58
C PHE A 121 12.61 -11.90 4.97
N SER A 122 12.49 -13.15 5.40
CA SER A 122 12.84 -13.61 6.75
C SER A 122 14.32 -13.48 7.10
N ASN A 123 15.20 -13.40 6.09
CA ASN A 123 16.63 -13.25 6.27
C ASN A 123 17.15 -11.82 6.00
N PHE A 124 16.27 -10.85 5.73
CA PHE A 124 16.66 -9.49 5.33
C PHE A 124 17.68 -8.86 6.29
N GLU A 125 17.41 -8.92 7.61
CA GLU A 125 18.26 -8.34 8.67
C GLU A 125 19.63 -9.04 8.83
N LYS A 126 19.80 -10.24 8.27
CA LYS A 126 21.04 -11.04 8.39
C LYS A 126 21.98 -10.85 7.21
N LEU A 127 21.55 -10.12 6.18
CA LEU A 127 22.30 -9.95 4.94
C LEU A 127 23.03 -8.61 4.93
N LYS A 128 24.19 -8.59 4.28
CA LYS A 128 24.81 -7.33 3.85
C LYS A 128 24.03 -6.83 2.64
N LEU A 129 23.41 -5.67 2.77
CA LEU A 129 22.51 -5.12 1.76
C LEU A 129 23.21 -4.04 0.95
N ASP A 130 22.97 -4.03 -0.35
CA ASP A 130 23.37 -2.97 -1.26
C ASP A 130 22.24 -1.94 -1.36
N SER A 131 22.59 -0.66 -1.47
CA SER A 131 21.62 0.43 -1.58
C SER A 131 21.75 1.19 -2.90
N THR A 132 20.63 1.69 -3.41
CA THR A 132 20.57 2.54 -4.60
C THR A 132 19.43 3.55 -4.44
N PHE A 133 19.76 4.83 -4.58
CA PHE A 133 18.77 5.90 -4.46
C PHE A 133 17.94 6.08 -5.74
N PHE A 134 16.65 6.34 -5.56
CA PHE A 134 15.83 6.89 -6.62
C PHE A 134 16.24 8.34 -6.87
N ARG A 135 16.50 8.67 -8.14
CA ARG A 135 16.87 10.02 -8.58
C ARG A 135 15.63 10.91 -8.71
N GLU A 136 15.83 12.10 -9.27
CA GLU A 136 14.76 13.00 -9.68
C GLU A 136 13.65 12.25 -10.42
N ASN A 137 12.40 12.60 -10.11
CA ASN A 137 11.18 11.91 -10.59
C ASN A 137 11.00 10.46 -10.12
N GLY A 138 11.70 10.04 -9.07
CA GLY A 138 11.53 8.72 -8.47
C GLY A 138 12.06 7.60 -9.36
N LYS A 139 13.19 7.81 -10.05
CA LYS A 139 13.69 6.92 -11.10
C LYS A 139 15.02 6.24 -10.78
N ILE A 140 15.16 4.97 -11.12
CA ILE A 140 16.43 4.25 -11.23
C ILE A 140 16.62 3.79 -12.67
N SER A 141 17.65 4.30 -13.35
CA SER A 141 17.91 3.95 -14.75
C SER A 141 18.66 2.64 -14.91
N ASN A 142 18.35 1.89 -15.97
CA ASN A 142 18.91 0.57 -16.25
C ASN A 142 18.84 -0.37 -15.02
N TYR A 143 17.69 -0.39 -14.35
CA TYR A 143 17.53 -1.00 -13.02
C TYR A 143 18.00 -2.46 -12.96
N SER A 144 17.82 -3.22 -14.05
CA SER A 144 18.18 -4.64 -14.13
C SER A 144 19.68 -4.90 -14.04
N LYS A 145 20.53 -3.89 -14.27
CA LYS A 145 21.98 -3.99 -14.12
C LYS A 145 22.47 -3.64 -12.71
N VAL A 146 21.66 -2.94 -11.93
CA VAL A 146 22.10 -2.35 -10.65
C VAL A 146 21.33 -2.87 -9.44
N LEU A 147 20.10 -3.34 -9.62
CA LEU A 147 19.26 -3.83 -8.52
C LEU A 147 19.25 -5.35 -8.46
N SER A 148 19.25 -5.88 -7.24
CA SER A 148 18.81 -7.24 -6.98
C SER A 148 17.32 -7.40 -7.29
N ARG A 149 16.86 -8.64 -7.47
CA ARG A 149 15.44 -8.92 -7.76
C ARG A 149 14.51 -8.64 -6.59
N ARG A 150 14.98 -8.86 -5.36
CA ARG A 150 14.23 -8.65 -4.12
C ARG A 150 14.94 -7.64 -3.24
N GLY A 151 14.14 -6.86 -2.52
CA GLY A 151 14.62 -5.79 -1.66
C GLY A 151 13.47 -5.00 -1.04
N LYS A 152 13.81 -3.99 -0.24
CA LYS A 152 12.85 -3.02 0.30
C LYS A 152 13.08 -1.66 -0.35
N ILE A 153 12.01 -0.89 -0.49
CA ILE A 153 12.09 0.56 -0.66
C ILE A 153 11.88 1.19 0.70
N ILE A 154 12.81 2.05 1.11
CA ILE A 154 12.61 2.94 2.24
C ILE A 154 12.38 4.33 1.68
N GLU A 155 11.18 4.84 1.90
CA GLU A 155 10.76 6.20 1.53
C GLU A 155 10.68 7.04 2.80
N THR A 156 11.40 8.16 2.83
CA THR A 156 11.32 9.11 3.94
C THR A 156 10.82 10.46 3.44
N ILE A 157 9.88 11.03 4.19
CA ILE A 157 9.14 12.25 3.86
C ILE A 157 9.32 13.26 4.99
N PHE A 158 9.70 14.48 4.64
CA PHE A 158 9.72 15.64 5.53
C PHE A 158 8.37 16.34 5.44
N LEU A 159 7.55 16.22 6.50
CA LEU A 159 6.23 16.80 6.54
C LEU A 159 6.31 18.31 6.80
N ASP A 160 5.28 19.06 6.39
CA ASP A 160 5.19 20.51 6.64
C ASP A 160 4.81 20.86 8.10
N THR A 161 4.84 19.87 8.99
CA THR A 161 4.49 20.00 10.41
C THR A 161 5.75 20.22 11.22
N VAL A 162 5.74 21.30 12.00
CA VAL A 162 6.75 21.62 13.02
C VAL A 162 6.12 21.43 14.39
N ILE A 163 6.81 20.73 15.30
CA ILE A 163 6.41 20.57 16.69
C ILE A 163 7.32 21.43 17.55
N LYS A 164 6.73 22.27 18.40
CA LYS A 164 7.46 23.01 19.43
C LYS A 164 7.74 22.10 20.61
N VAL A 165 9.00 21.93 20.95
CA VAL A 165 9.43 21.18 22.14
C VAL A 165 9.63 22.15 23.31
N LYS A 166 9.63 21.63 24.54
CA LYS A 166 9.65 22.41 25.80
C LYS A 166 10.86 23.35 26.03
N ASN A 167 11.73 23.53 25.04
CA ASN A 167 12.91 24.40 25.05
C ASN A 167 12.94 25.38 23.85
N ASP A 168 11.78 25.69 23.25
CA ASP A 168 11.64 26.57 22.07
C ASP A 168 12.39 26.12 20.79
N GLU A 169 12.81 24.86 20.74
CA GLU A 169 13.35 24.26 19.52
C GLU A 169 12.23 23.73 18.63
N ASP A 170 12.22 24.19 17.38
CA ASP A 170 11.35 23.70 16.32
C ASP A 170 11.86 22.37 15.77
N GLN A 171 11.07 21.30 15.88
CA GLN A 171 11.37 20.00 15.28
C GLN A 171 10.49 19.69 14.07
N ILE A 172 11.11 19.30 12.95
CA ILE A 172 10.42 18.89 11.73
C ILE A 172 9.95 17.45 11.88
N VAL A 173 8.67 17.18 11.57
CA VAL A 173 8.15 15.81 11.57
C VAL A 173 8.64 15.05 10.34
N ILE A 174 9.29 13.92 10.58
CA ILE A 174 9.77 12.99 9.54
C ILE A 174 8.96 11.70 9.61
N ARG A 175 8.52 11.21 8.45
CA ARG A 175 7.86 9.89 8.31
C ARG A 175 8.70 8.99 7.42
N SER A 176 8.95 7.76 7.84
CA SER A 176 9.53 6.71 7.01
C SER A 176 8.49 5.62 6.73
N VAL A 177 8.41 5.19 5.49
CA VAL A 177 7.54 4.12 5.00
C VAL A 177 8.40 3.07 4.32
N GLU A 178 8.16 1.80 4.66
CA GLU A 178 8.84 0.66 4.05
C GLU A 178 7.89 -0.10 3.12
N TYR A 179 8.42 -0.48 1.96
CA TYR A 179 7.74 -1.31 0.97
C TYR A 179 8.60 -2.52 0.64
N GLU A 180 8.08 -3.74 0.81
CA GLU A 180 8.75 -4.94 0.30
C GLU A 180 8.50 -5.10 -1.20
N ILE A 181 9.57 -5.34 -1.96
CA ILE A 181 9.55 -5.39 -3.43
C ILE A 181 10.11 -6.71 -3.95
N ASP A 182 9.36 -7.33 -4.86
CA ASP A 182 9.84 -8.38 -5.76
C ASP A 182 9.70 -7.89 -7.21
N LEU A 183 10.83 -7.57 -7.86
CA LEU A 183 10.87 -7.01 -9.22
C LEU A 183 10.38 -8.00 -10.29
N ASP A 184 10.38 -9.29 -10.00
CA ASP A 184 9.85 -10.31 -10.90
C ASP A 184 8.32 -10.42 -10.78
N ASN A 185 7.73 -9.89 -9.71
CA ASN A 185 6.30 -9.98 -9.43
C ASN A 185 5.64 -8.61 -9.13
N LEU A 186 5.89 -7.58 -9.95
CA LEU A 186 5.30 -6.25 -9.74
C LEU A 186 3.76 -6.24 -9.85
N LEU A 187 3.08 -5.50 -8.98
CA LEU A 187 1.62 -5.43 -8.92
C LEU A 187 1.01 -4.85 -10.22
N ILE A 188 1.66 -3.86 -10.83
CA ILE A 188 1.17 -3.26 -12.08
C ILE A 188 1.06 -4.27 -13.22
N LYS A 189 1.97 -5.25 -13.29
CA LYS A 189 1.93 -6.33 -14.29
C LYS A 189 0.71 -7.23 -14.07
N ARG A 190 0.44 -7.60 -12.82
CA ARG A 190 -0.74 -8.40 -12.43
C ARG A 190 -2.05 -7.69 -12.73
N VAL A 191 -2.13 -6.38 -12.47
CA VAL A 191 -3.31 -5.58 -12.81
C VAL A 191 -3.58 -5.59 -14.33
N GLN A 192 -2.53 -5.50 -15.15
CA GLN A 192 -2.66 -5.55 -16.61
C GLN A 192 -3.15 -6.93 -17.08
N GLU A 193 -2.64 -8.01 -16.50
CA GLU A 193 -3.11 -9.38 -16.76
C GLU A 193 -4.61 -9.53 -16.44
N ILE A 194 -5.06 -9.01 -15.29
CA ILE A 194 -6.49 -9.04 -14.90
C ILE A 194 -7.37 -8.29 -15.90
N LYS A 195 -6.91 -7.15 -16.42
CA LYS A 195 -7.66 -6.37 -17.41
C LYS A 195 -7.78 -7.06 -18.76
N ASN A 196 -6.78 -7.86 -19.15
CA ASN A 196 -6.75 -8.53 -20.45
C ASN A 196 -7.53 -9.87 -20.46
N ASN A 197 -7.78 -10.46 -19.29
CA ASN A 197 -8.51 -11.72 -19.13
C ASN A 197 -10.02 -11.53 -18.85
N LYS A 198 -10.53 -10.29 -18.91
CA LYS A 198 -11.95 -9.94 -18.87
C LYS A 198 -12.40 -9.46 -20.24
#